data_AF-A0A179I019-F1
#
_entry.id   AF-A0A179I019-F1
#
_cell.length_a   1.000
_cell.length_b   1.000
_cell.length_c   1.000
_cell.angle_alpha   90.00
_cell.angle_beta   90.00
_cell.angle_gamma   90.00
#
_symmetry.space_group_name_H-M   'P 1'
#
loop_
_entity.id
_entity.type
_entity.pdbx_description
1 polymer ?
#
loop_
_entity_poly.entity_id
_entity_poly.type
_entity_poly.pdbx_seq_one_letter_code
_entity_poly.pdbx_strand_id
1 'polypeptide(L)'
;MFRFTKPGREPFELNITEDPPTTDQVQTILGYVGTGGISKIIKGARDEKDALKRFKESKDSFLRPLTVDWNNGKAIAGDNESEILKILNAKKND
;
A
#
# COMPACT_ATOMS: atom_id res chain seq x y z
N MET A 1 -27.23 2.07 33.31
CA MET A 1 -26.09 1.28 32.80
C MET A 1 -26.14 1.35 31.28
N PHE A 2 -25.20 2.06 30.63
CA PHE A 2 -25.15 2.13 29.17
C PHE A 2 -23.94 1.34 28.68
N ARG A 3 -24.17 0.28 27.91
CA ARG A 3 -23.11 -0.46 27.22
C ARG A 3 -22.77 0.27 25.94
N PHE A 4 -21.56 0.84 25.87
CA PHE A 4 -20.98 1.28 24.60
C PHE A 4 -20.52 0.03 23.83
N THR A 5 -21.26 -0.37 22.80
CA THR A 5 -20.71 -1.25 21.77
C THR A 5 -19.69 -0.43 20.99
N LYS A 6 -18.43 -0.87 20.95
CA LYS A 6 -17.47 -0.31 19.99
C LYS A 6 -18.10 -0.48 18.60
N PRO A 7 -18.16 0.55 17.74
CA PRO A 7 -18.61 0.34 16.37
C PRO A 7 -17.74 -0.76 15.76
N GLY A 8 -18.38 -1.80 15.25
CA GLY A 8 -17.69 -2.90 14.59
C GLY A 8 -16.89 -2.37 13.40
N ARG A 9 -15.70 -2.92 13.18
CA ARG A 9 -14.89 -2.59 12.00
C ARG A 9 -15.71 -2.90 10.75
N GLU A 10 -15.74 -1.98 9.80
CA GLU A 10 -16.41 -2.23 8.52
C GLU A 10 -15.80 -3.45 7.83
N PRO A 11 -16.63 -4.32 7.22
CA PRO A 11 -16.14 -5.36 6.34
C PRO A 11 -15.29 -4.77 5.23
N PHE A 12 -14.22 -5.47 4.86
CA PHE A 12 -13.34 -5.11 3.76
C PHE A 12 -12.97 -6.37 2.99
N GLU A 13 -12.69 -6.22 1.70
CA GLU A 13 -12.16 -7.29 0.89
C GLU A 13 -10.64 -7.38 1.07
N LEU A 14 -10.14 -8.57 1.39
CA LEU A 14 -8.72 -8.84 1.52
C LEU A 14 -8.24 -9.67 0.33
N ASN A 15 -7.36 -9.08 -0.47
CA ASN A 15 -6.63 -9.78 -1.52
C ASN A 15 -5.16 -9.93 -1.12
N ILE A 16 -4.66 -11.16 -1.13
CA ILE A 16 -3.25 -11.47 -0.91
C ILE A 16 -2.74 -12.13 -2.19
N THR A 17 -1.63 -11.63 -2.71
CA THR A 17 -0.99 -12.18 -3.91
C THR A 17 0.52 -12.24 -3.76
N GLU A 18 1.11 -13.32 -4.28
CA GLU A 18 2.56 -13.49 -4.39
C GLU A 18 3.09 -12.99 -5.74
N ASP A 19 2.22 -12.92 -6.75
CA ASP A 19 2.58 -12.44 -8.08
C ASP A 19 3.06 -10.99 -8.05
N PRO A 20 3.98 -10.58 -8.94
CA PRO A 20 4.36 -9.19 -9.10
C PRO A 20 3.17 -8.35 -9.60
N PRO A 21 3.03 -7.10 -9.14
CA PRO A 21 2.01 -6.21 -9.68
C PRO A 21 2.22 -5.95 -11.18
N THR A 22 1.17 -5.52 -11.87
CA THR A 22 1.34 -4.98 -13.23
C THR A 22 2.08 -3.64 -13.18
N THR A 23 2.63 -3.19 -14.31
CA THR A 23 3.28 -1.87 -14.39
C THR A 23 2.34 -0.74 -13.99
N ASP A 24 1.08 -0.81 -14.40
CA ASP A 24 0.07 0.23 -14.13
C ASP A 24 -0.30 0.25 -12.64
N GLN A 25 -0.34 -0.92 -11.98
CA GLN A 25 -0.48 -1.00 -10.54
C GLN A 25 0.71 -0.37 -9.82
N VAL A 26 1.95 -0.62 -10.27
CA VAL A 26 3.14 0.04 -9.70
C VAL A 26 3.08 1.56 -9.88
N GLN A 27 2.68 2.05 -11.05
CA GLN A 27 2.53 3.48 -11.28
C GLN A 27 1.52 4.11 -10.29
N THR A 28 0.36 3.47 -10.12
CA THR A 28 -0.66 3.91 -9.15
C THR A 28 -0.11 3.93 -7.71
N ILE A 29 0.60 2.87 -7.30
CA ILE A 29 1.22 2.75 -5.97
C ILE A 29 2.25 3.88 -5.74
N LEU A 30 3.09 4.18 -6.74
CA LEU A 30 4.08 5.26 -6.65
C LEU A 30 3.39 6.62 -6.44
N GLY A 31 2.24 6.84 -7.08
CA GLY A 31 1.39 8.00 -6.85
C GLY A 31 0.89 8.08 -5.40
N TYR A 32 0.49 6.96 -4.80
CA TYR A 32 -0.01 6.91 -3.41
C TYR A 32 1.06 7.21 -2.36
N VAL A 33 2.31 6.77 -2.59
CA VAL A 33 3.40 6.98 -1.63
C VAL A 33 4.13 8.31 -1.80
N GLY A 34 3.98 8.95 -2.97
CA GLY A 34 4.68 10.17 -3.33
C GLY A 34 6.20 10.00 -3.42
N THR A 35 6.91 11.08 -3.75
CA THR A 35 8.36 11.06 -4.02
C THR A 35 9.19 10.48 -2.87
N GLY A 36 8.83 10.77 -1.62
CA GLY A 36 9.54 10.27 -0.43
C GLY A 36 9.35 8.77 -0.15
N GLY A 37 8.36 8.12 -0.78
CA GLY A 37 8.09 6.70 -0.62
C GLY A 37 8.66 5.82 -1.74
N ILE A 38 9.09 6.40 -2.86
CA ILE A 38 9.50 5.67 -4.07
C ILE A 38 10.57 4.62 -3.78
N SER A 39 11.63 4.99 -3.05
CA SER A 39 12.74 4.08 -2.74
C SER A 39 12.35 2.96 -1.76
N LYS A 40 11.20 3.09 -1.08
CA LYS A 40 10.61 2.04 -0.22
C LYS A 40 9.76 1.05 -1.02
N ILE A 41 9.36 1.41 -2.24
CA ILE A 41 8.60 0.55 -3.15
C ILE A 41 9.53 -0.12 -4.17
N ILE A 42 10.43 0.64 -4.79
CA ILE A 42 11.39 0.13 -5.76
C ILE A 42 12.82 0.36 -5.27
N LYS A 43 13.58 -0.72 -5.14
CA LYS A 43 14.96 -0.71 -4.67
C LYS A 43 15.83 0.18 -5.56
N GLY A 44 16.44 1.19 -4.92
CA GLY A 44 17.41 2.08 -5.58
C GLY A 44 16.80 3.09 -6.56
N ALA A 45 15.47 3.20 -6.62
CA ALA A 45 14.81 4.20 -7.43
C ALA A 45 14.92 5.60 -6.83
N ARG A 46 15.13 6.60 -7.69
CA ARG A 46 15.27 8.02 -7.31
C ARG A 46 14.00 8.83 -7.54
N ASP A 47 13.25 8.45 -8.57
CA ASP A 47 12.02 9.10 -9.01
C ASP A 47 11.09 8.05 -9.65
N GLU A 48 9.90 8.47 -10.03
CA GLU A 48 8.86 7.56 -10.54
C GLU A 48 9.26 6.93 -11.88
N LYS A 49 9.93 7.69 -12.75
CA LYS A 49 10.37 7.21 -14.06
C LYS A 49 11.46 6.15 -13.92
N ASP A 50 12.43 6.39 -13.04
CA ASP A 50 13.48 5.43 -12.69
C ASP A 50 12.89 4.19 -12.01
N ALA A 51 11.92 4.37 -11.11
CA ALA A 51 11.21 3.27 -10.46
C ALA A 51 10.51 2.34 -11.48
N LEU A 52 9.73 2.92 -12.39
CA LEU A 52 9.03 2.16 -13.43
C LEU A 52 10.00 1.47 -14.39
N LYS A 53 11.11 2.12 -14.75
CA LYS A 53 12.15 1.52 -15.58
C LYS A 53 12.74 0.29 -14.89
N ARG A 54 13.20 0.42 -13.65
CA ARG A 54 13.78 -0.68 -12.85
C ARG A 54 12.81 -1.85 -12.69
N PHE A 55 11.53 -1.54 -12.44
CA PHE A 55 10.50 -2.57 -12.29
C PHE A 55 10.23 -3.35 -13.59
N LYS A 56 10.34 -2.68 -14.75
CA LYS A 56 10.23 -3.35 -16.05
C LYS A 56 11.44 -4.22 -16.36
N GLU A 57 12.63 -3.79 -15.94
CA GLU A 57 13.88 -4.54 -16.11
C GLU A 57 13.96 -5.75 -15.16
N SER A 58 13.52 -5.61 -13.92
CA SER A 58 13.50 -6.69 -12.92
C SER A 58 12.36 -6.51 -11.92
N LYS A 59 11.50 -7.52 -11.82
CA LYS A 59 10.42 -7.57 -10.82
C LYS A 59 10.94 -7.68 -9.39
N ASP A 60 12.16 -8.18 -9.20
CA ASP A 60 12.83 -8.27 -7.90
C ASP A 60 13.23 -6.90 -7.33
N SER A 61 13.20 -5.86 -8.16
CA SER A 61 13.36 -4.48 -7.68
C SER A 61 12.18 -4.02 -6.81
N PHE A 62 11.02 -4.66 -6.92
CA PHE A 62 9.85 -4.36 -6.10
C PHE A 62 10.01 -4.91 -4.68
N LEU A 63 9.99 -4.02 -3.70
CA LEU A 63 10.17 -4.35 -2.30
C LEU A 63 8.87 -4.86 -1.69
N ARG A 64 8.98 -5.98 -0.99
CA ARG A 64 7.88 -6.67 -0.30
C ARG A 64 8.22 -6.84 1.19
N PRO A 65 7.22 -6.96 2.09
CA PRO A 65 5.78 -6.87 1.81
C PRO A 65 5.32 -5.43 1.53
N LEU A 66 4.16 -5.29 0.87
CA LEU A 66 3.49 -4.02 0.63
C LEU A 66 1.99 -4.20 0.87
N THR A 67 1.40 -3.32 1.67
CA THR A 67 -0.05 -3.23 1.82
C THR A 67 -0.57 -2.03 1.02
N VAL A 68 -1.61 -2.23 0.21
CA VAL A 68 -2.23 -1.16 -0.60
C VAL A 68 -3.72 -1.07 -0.27
N ASP A 69 -4.17 0.13 0.05
CA ASP A 69 -5.57 0.50 0.11
C ASP A 69 -5.95 1.23 -1.18
N TRP A 70 -6.51 0.48 -2.12
CA TRP A 70 -6.94 0.99 -3.42
C TRP A 70 -8.12 1.97 -3.32
N ASN A 71 -8.94 1.88 -2.26
CA ASN A 71 -10.10 2.74 -2.09
C ASN A 71 -9.72 4.13 -1.58
N ASN A 72 -8.72 4.20 -0.70
CA ASN A 72 -8.29 5.46 -0.08
C ASN A 72 -6.97 6.01 -0.65
N GLY A 73 -6.42 5.37 -1.67
CA GLY A 73 -5.22 5.84 -2.37
C GLY A 73 -3.97 5.83 -1.49
N LYS A 74 -3.78 4.78 -0.69
CA LYS A 74 -2.66 4.68 0.26
C LYS A 74 -1.89 3.39 0.07
N ALA A 75 -0.57 3.45 0.21
CA ALA A 75 0.28 2.26 0.23
C ALA A 75 1.31 2.35 1.37
N ILE A 76 1.57 1.22 2.02
CA ILE A 76 2.44 1.11 3.19
C ILE A 76 3.43 -0.02 2.96
N ALA A 77 4.71 0.34 2.84
CA ALA A 77 5.79 -0.61 2.68
C ALA A 77 6.12 -1.29 4.02
N GLY A 78 6.43 -2.58 3.97
CA GLY A 78 6.72 -3.40 5.13
C GLY A 78 5.48 -3.95 5.82
N ASP A 79 5.69 -4.46 7.03
CA ASP A 79 4.75 -5.23 7.83
C ASP A 79 4.34 -4.50 9.12
N ASN A 80 4.41 -3.17 9.13
CA ASN A 80 4.06 -2.37 10.31
C ASN A 80 2.57 -2.50 10.64
N GLU A 81 2.28 -3.40 11.58
CA GLU A 81 0.93 -3.73 12.02
C GLU A 81 0.14 -2.48 12.47
N SER A 82 0.78 -1.57 13.20
CA SER A 82 0.11 -0.35 13.67
C SER A 82 -0.34 0.55 12.53
N GLU A 83 0.45 0.64 11.46
CA GLU A 83 0.08 1.40 10.26
C GLU A 83 -1.00 0.73 9.44
N ILE A 84 -0.93 -0.60 9.32
CA ILE A 84 -1.95 -1.41 8.66
C ILE A 84 -3.29 -1.29 9.42
N LEU A 85 -3.29 -1.42 10.75
CA LEU A 85 -4.49 -1.24 11.58
C LEU A 85 -5.07 0.17 11.49
N LYS A 86 -4.24 1.21 11.28
CA LYS A 86 -4.75 2.58 11.05
C LYS A 86 -5.56 2.68 9.76
N ILE A 87 -5.12 2.05 8.67
CA ILE A 87 -5.90 2.00 7.41
C ILE A 87 -7.27 1.40 7.69
N LEU A 88 -7.26 0.26 8.36
CA LEU A 88 -8.45 -0.56 8.58
C LEU A 88 -9.48 0.09 9.51
N ASN A 89 -9.02 0.96 10.41
CA ASN A 89 -9.86 1.70 11.35
C ASN A 89 -10.14 3.15 10.90
N ALA A 90 -9.54 3.62 9.80
CA ALA A 90 -9.75 4.98 9.29
C ALA A 90 -11.17 5.19 8.74
N LYS A 91 -11.87 4.09 8.40
CA LYS A 91 -13.30 4.11 8.09
C LYS A 91 -14.13 4.26 9.38
N LYS A 92 -14.12 5.45 9.93
CA LYS A 92 -15.10 5.89 10.92
C LYS A 92 -15.47 7.31 10.54
N ASN A 93 -16.46 7.44 9.65
CA ASN A 93 -17.38 8.57 9.44
C ASN A 93 -17.93 8.45 8.00
N ASP A 94 -19.16 7.93 7.86
CA ASP A 94 -20.36 8.74 7.63
C ASP A 94 -21.62 7.97 8.09
#